data_AF-F0XZH6-F1
#
_entry.id   AF-F0XZH6-F1
#
_cell.length_a   1.000
_cell.length_b   1.000
_cell.length_c   1.000
_cell.angle_alpha   90.00
_cell.angle_beta   90.00
_cell.angle_gamma   90.00
#
_symmetry.space_group_name_H-M   'P 1'
#
loop_
_entity.id
_entity.type
_entity.pdbx_description
1 polymer ?
#
loop_
_entity_poly.entity_id
_entity_poly.type
_entity_poly.pdbx_seq_one_letter_code
_entity_poly.pdbx_strand_id
1 'polypeptide(L)'
;FNMKPKHGLKTLHGKGHVDETDPKSVAAFLHAHAAALDKTVVGDYLGKEEAYQDGFCVKVLHEYVDAMDFTGLEFDVAIRHFLSGFRLPGEAQKIDRMMEKYAERYCALNKAVFPSADVAFVLAFSVIMLQTDLHNPAVKEEKKMTKEGFRRNNRGICNGADLDGAFLDEIFDRIKLAPITLAED
;
A
#
# COMPACT_ATOMS: atom_id res chain seq x y z
N PHE A 1 13.18 17.73 -1.12
CA PHE A 1 11.90 17.07 -0.82
C PHE A 1 11.86 16.63 0.65
N ASN A 2 12.79 15.77 1.10
CA ASN A 2 12.80 15.13 2.42
C ASN A 2 12.55 16.04 3.64
N MET A 3 13.00 17.30 3.65
CA MET A 3 12.72 18.20 4.79
C MET A 3 11.32 18.84 4.74
N LYS A 4 10.89 19.30 3.57
CA LYS A 4 9.63 20.03 3.35
C LYS A 4 9.16 19.74 1.93
N PRO A 5 8.27 18.75 1.71
CA PRO A 5 7.84 18.31 0.38
C PRO A 5 7.39 19.45 -0.52
N LYS A 6 6.46 20.29 -0.06
CA LYS A 6 5.93 21.44 -0.81
C LYS A 6 7.02 22.42 -1.27
N HIS A 7 7.94 22.81 -0.38
CA HIS A 7 9.03 23.72 -0.75
C HIS A 7 10.07 23.05 -1.64
N GLY A 8 10.32 21.75 -1.41
CA GLY A 8 11.21 20.94 -2.23
C GLY A 8 10.71 20.83 -3.68
N LEU A 9 9.42 20.53 -3.87
CA LEU A 9 8.80 20.46 -5.20
C LEU A 9 8.88 21.82 -5.90
N LYS A 10 8.57 22.93 -5.21
CA LYS A 10 8.69 24.28 -5.77
C LYS A 10 10.09 24.63 -6.24
N THR A 11 11.09 24.23 -5.46
CA THR A 11 12.50 24.43 -5.81
C THR A 11 12.91 23.60 -7.02
N LEU A 12 12.46 22.34 -7.09
CA LEU A 12 12.73 21.45 -8.23
C LEU A 12 12.00 21.93 -9.49
N HIS A 13 10.81 22.47 -9.34
CA HIS A 13 10.03 23.08 -10.43
C HIS A 13 10.73 24.29 -11.02
N GLY A 14 11.18 25.23 -10.18
CA GLY A 14 11.96 26.38 -10.66
C GLY A 14 13.26 26.01 -11.37
N LYS A 15 13.76 24.77 -11.17
CA LYS A 15 14.95 24.22 -11.84
C LYS A 15 14.62 23.35 -13.06
N GLY A 16 13.33 23.14 -13.38
CA GLY A 16 12.89 22.33 -14.50
C GLY A 16 13.01 20.82 -14.30
N HIS A 17 13.13 20.34 -13.05
CA HIS A 17 13.25 18.91 -12.75
C HIS A 17 11.91 18.19 -12.51
N VAL A 18 10.86 18.94 -12.15
CA VAL A 18 9.50 18.41 -11.90
C VAL A 18 8.48 19.49 -12.21
N ASP A 19 7.32 19.15 -12.74
CA ASP A 19 6.18 20.07 -12.75
C ASP A 19 5.39 19.87 -11.44
N GLU A 20 5.49 20.84 -10.51
CA GLU A 20 4.78 20.72 -9.23
C GLU A 20 3.27 20.92 -9.35
N THR A 21 2.77 21.30 -10.53
CA THR A 21 1.35 21.49 -10.81
C THR A 21 0.71 20.30 -11.51
N ASP A 22 1.52 19.36 -12.01
CA ASP A 22 1.07 18.12 -12.64
C ASP A 22 1.30 16.92 -11.69
N PRO A 23 0.23 16.28 -11.18
CA PRO A 23 0.34 15.12 -10.31
C PRO A 23 1.16 13.97 -10.90
N LYS A 24 1.08 13.79 -12.23
CA LYS A 24 1.80 12.72 -12.93
C LYS A 24 3.31 13.00 -12.97
N SER A 25 3.70 14.24 -13.20
CA SER A 25 5.10 14.66 -13.11
C SER A 25 5.68 14.43 -11.71
N VAL A 26 4.92 14.78 -10.66
CA VAL A 26 5.35 14.52 -9.28
C VAL A 26 5.44 13.02 -8.98
N ALA A 27 4.46 12.22 -9.39
CA ALA A 27 4.51 10.76 -9.23
C ALA A 27 5.73 10.13 -9.93
N ALA A 28 6.02 10.55 -11.17
CA ALA A 28 7.20 10.11 -11.90
C ALA A 28 8.51 10.51 -11.19
N PHE A 29 8.56 11.73 -10.63
CA PHE A 29 9.69 12.17 -9.82
C PHE A 29 9.92 11.27 -8.59
N LEU A 30 8.84 10.91 -7.88
CA LEU A 30 8.91 10.05 -6.70
C LEU A 30 9.43 8.64 -7.05
N HIS A 31 8.96 8.06 -8.14
CA HIS A 31 9.47 6.77 -8.65
C HIS A 31 10.94 6.87 -9.07
N ALA A 32 11.31 7.88 -9.87
CA ALA A 32 12.66 8.03 -10.40
C ALA A 32 13.73 8.26 -9.32
N HIS A 33 13.35 8.82 -8.17
CA HIS A 33 14.27 9.16 -7.09
C HIS A 33 14.02 8.34 -5.81
N ALA A 34 13.31 7.22 -5.88
CA ALA A 34 12.91 6.42 -4.72
C ALA A 34 14.08 5.99 -3.81
N ALA A 35 15.29 5.85 -4.35
CA ALA A 35 16.50 5.52 -3.57
C ALA A 35 17.08 6.71 -2.77
N ALA A 36 16.80 7.95 -3.18
CA ALA A 36 17.32 9.17 -2.54
C ALA A 36 16.27 9.87 -1.66
N LEU A 37 14.99 9.52 -1.83
CA LEU A 37 13.89 10.08 -1.07
C LEU A 37 13.70 9.34 0.24
N ASP A 38 13.36 10.11 1.27
CA ASP A 38 12.95 9.56 2.56
C ASP A 38 11.57 8.91 2.41
N LYS A 39 11.50 7.60 2.62
CA LYS A 39 10.29 6.80 2.42
C LYS A 39 9.17 7.17 3.39
N THR A 40 9.49 7.61 4.61
CA THR A 40 8.51 8.12 5.58
C THR A 40 7.91 9.43 5.08
N VAL A 41 8.73 10.32 4.54
CA VAL A 41 8.28 11.60 3.98
C VAL A 41 7.43 11.39 2.72
N VAL A 42 7.80 10.45 1.86
CA VAL A 42 6.99 10.08 0.68
C VAL A 42 5.63 9.51 1.12
N GLY A 43 5.62 8.61 2.11
CA GLY A 43 4.39 8.04 2.66
C GLY A 43 3.44 9.10 3.24
N ASP A 44 3.97 9.99 4.10
CA ASP A 44 3.17 11.08 4.67
C ASP A 44 2.66 12.05 3.60
N TYR A 45 3.43 12.32 2.54
CA TYR A 45 3.02 13.17 1.44
C TYR A 45 1.90 12.54 0.60
N LEU A 46 2.04 11.27 0.21
CA LEU A 46 1.03 10.54 -0.57
C LEU A 46 -0.25 10.28 0.25
N GLY A 47 -0.11 10.18 1.57
CA GLY A 47 -1.23 9.94 2.49
C GLY A 47 -1.96 11.22 2.93
N LYS A 48 -1.61 12.41 2.44
CA LYS A 48 -2.33 13.63 2.85
C LYS A 48 -3.81 13.58 2.50
N GLU A 49 -4.62 14.18 3.36
CA GLU A 49 -6.07 14.28 3.19
C GLU A 49 -6.46 15.18 2.02
N GLU A 50 -7.69 15.03 1.52
CA GLU A 50 -8.22 15.84 0.41
C GLU A 50 -8.28 17.34 0.71
N ALA A 51 -8.51 17.72 1.97
CA ALA A 51 -8.50 19.13 2.37
C ALA A 51 -7.11 19.78 2.24
N TYR A 52 -6.04 18.98 2.19
CA TYR A 52 -4.69 19.47 2.04
C TYR A 52 -4.35 19.72 0.56
N GLN A 53 -3.97 20.96 0.25
CA GLN A 53 -3.62 21.38 -1.12
C GLN A 53 -4.69 21.00 -2.17
N ASP A 54 -5.98 21.18 -1.86
CA ASP A 54 -7.09 20.92 -2.77
C ASP A 54 -7.06 19.50 -3.39
N GLY A 55 -6.66 18.51 -2.59
CA GLY A 55 -6.56 17.11 -2.97
C GLY A 55 -5.40 16.78 -3.91
N PHE A 56 -4.44 17.70 -4.11
CA PHE A 56 -3.32 17.47 -5.02
C PHE A 56 -2.50 16.23 -4.65
N CYS A 57 -2.16 16.06 -3.38
CA CYS A 57 -1.42 14.88 -2.89
C CYS A 57 -2.14 13.56 -3.18
N VAL A 58 -3.48 13.56 -3.08
CA VAL A 58 -4.29 12.38 -3.40
C VAL A 58 -4.23 12.09 -4.90
N LYS A 59 -4.28 13.12 -5.76
CA LYS A 59 -4.07 12.92 -7.21
C LYS A 59 -2.68 12.35 -7.50
N VAL A 60 -1.64 12.81 -6.78
CA VAL A 60 -0.29 12.24 -6.91
C VAL A 60 -0.26 10.78 -6.48
N LEU A 61 -0.94 10.40 -5.39
CA LEU A 61 -1.10 9.00 -4.99
C LEU A 61 -1.73 8.19 -6.12
N HIS A 62 -2.81 8.66 -6.74
CA HIS A 62 -3.46 7.95 -7.82
C HIS A 62 -2.50 7.72 -9.00
N GLU A 63 -1.82 8.77 -9.48
CA GLU A 63 -0.83 8.65 -10.56
C GLU A 63 0.36 7.76 -10.18
N TYR A 64 0.79 7.81 -8.91
CA TYR A 64 1.87 6.98 -8.39
C TYR A 64 1.52 5.50 -8.46
N VAL A 65 0.33 5.11 -7.99
CA VAL A 65 -0.14 3.72 -8.02
C VAL A 65 -0.50 3.27 -9.44
N ASP A 66 -1.08 4.15 -10.26
CA ASP A 66 -1.44 3.85 -11.65
C ASP A 66 -0.22 3.63 -12.55
N ALA A 67 0.94 4.15 -12.16
CA ALA A 67 2.22 3.84 -12.80
C ALA A 67 2.81 2.48 -12.39
N MET A 68 2.26 1.80 -11.38
CA MET A 68 2.73 0.48 -10.93
C MET A 68 2.07 -0.65 -11.73
N ASP A 69 2.87 -1.68 -12.03
CA ASP A 69 2.42 -2.88 -12.71
C ASP A 69 2.26 -4.03 -11.71
N PHE A 70 1.01 -4.49 -11.55
CA PHE A 70 0.65 -5.63 -10.72
C PHE A 70 0.17 -6.83 -11.55
N THR A 71 0.26 -6.78 -12.88
CA THR A 71 -0.26 -7.84 -13.74
C THR A 71 0.43 -9.17 -13.43
N GLY A 72 -0.38 -10.16 -13.04
CA GLY A 72 0.08 -11.52 -12.77
C GLY A 72 0.84 -11.70 -11.45
N LEU A 73 1.02 -10.64 -10.66
CA LEU A 73 1.60 -10.76 -9.31
C LEU A 73 0.57 -11.37 -8.35
N GLU A 74 1.04 -12.19 -7.41
CA GLU A 74 0.23 -12.62 -6.28
C GLU A 74 -0.16 -11.42 -5.40
N PHE A 75 -1.28 -11.54 -4.71
CA PHE A 75 -1.87 -10.43 -3.97
C PHE A 75 -0.92 -9.82 -2.92
N ASP A 76 -0.28 -10.65 -2.09
CA ASP A 76 0.68 -10.16 -1.10
C ASP A 76 2.02 -9.69 -1.71
N VAL A 77 2.40 -10.22 -2.87
CA VAL A 77 3.59 -9.79 -3.61
C VAL A 77 3.37 -8.39 -4.19
N ALA A 78 2.19 -8.11 -4.73
CA ALA A 78 1.81 -6.78 -5.19
C ALA A 78 1.76 -5.76 -4.02
N ILE A 79 1.31 -6.16 -2.83
CA ILE A 79 1.39 -5.29 -1.63
C ILE A 79 2.86 -4.94 -1.31
N ARG A 80 3.78 -5.91 -1.37
CA ARG A 80 5.22 -5.63 -1.14
C ARG A 80 5.77 -4.68 -2.19
N HIS A 81 5.40 -4.87 -3.46
CA HIS A 81 5.82 -4.00 -4.54
C HIS A 81 5.30 -2.57 -4.30
N PHE A 82 4.00 -2.44 -4.00
CA PHE A 82 3.35 -1.18 -3.64
C PHE A 82 4.07 -0.42 -2.52
N LEU A 83 4.40 -1.11 -1.43
CA LEU A 83 5.04 -0.53 -0.25
C LEU A 83 6.57 -0.41 -0.34
N SER A 84 7.16 -0.78 -1.47
CA SER A 84 8.62 -0.71 -1.66
C SER A 84 9.13 0.74 -1.73
N GLY A 85 8.29 1.66 -2.22
CA GLY A 85 8.65 3.05 -2.51
C GLY A 85 8.38 4.06 -1.38
N PHE A 86 7.63 3.66 -0.34
CA PHE A 86 7.29 4.54 0.78
C PHE A 86 7.01 3.73 2.06
N ARG A 87 6.92 4.40 3.21
CA ARG A 87 6.45 3.77 4.46
C ARG A 87 4.99 4.09 4.68
N LEU A 88 4.22 3.08 5.08
CA LEU A 88 2.80 3.24 5.39
C LEU A 88 2.65 4.21 6.57
N PRO A 89 1.85 5.28 6.45
CA PRO A 89 1.57 6.15 7.59
C PRO A 89 0.85 5.41 8.72
N GLY A 90 0.98 5.89 9.95
CA GLY A 90 0.33 5.27 11.11
C GLY A 90 -1.14 5.68 11.30
N GLU A 91 -1.58 6.78 10.66
CA GLU A 91 -2.94 7.27 10.82
C GLU A 91 -3.93 6.48 9.94
N ALA A 92 -4.95 5.89 10.57
CA ALA A 92 -5.91 4.98 9.93
C ALA A 92 -6.49 5.52 8.61
N GLN A 93 -6.91 6.80 8.58
CA GLN A 93 -7.48 7.43 7.38
C GLN A 93 -6.51 7.49 6.20
N LYS A 94 -5.20 7.58 6.45
CA LYS A 94 -4.19 7.57 5.38
C LYS A 94 -3.97 6.15 4.86
N ILE A 95 -3.95 5.17 5.78
CA ILE A 95 -3.86 3.74 5.45
C ILE A 95 -5.05 3.34 4.57
N ASP A 96 -6.28 3.70 4.97
CA ASP A 96 -7.52 3.44 4.23
C ASP A 96 -7.37 3.92 2.78
N ARG A 97 -7.03 5.19 2.58
CA ARG A 97 -6.87 5.78 1.24
C ARG A 97 -5.82 5.08 0.38
N MET A 98 -4.69 4.71 0.98
CA MET A 98 -3.61 4.02 0.27
C MET A 98 -3.98 2.59 -0.11
N MET A 99 -4.63 1.86 0.81
CA MET A 99 -5.07 0.48 0.57
C MET A 99 -6.23 0.41 -0.42
N GLU A 100 -7.13 1.40 -0.41
CA GLU A 100 -8.22 1.53 -1.39
C GLU A 100 -7.66 1.67 -2.80
N LYS A 101 -6.76 2.65 -2.99
CA LYS A 101 -6.13 2.85 -4.31
C LYS A 101 -5.30 1.64 -4.77
N TYR A 102 -4.62 0.96 -3.85
CA TYR A 102 -3.92 -0.29 -4.15
C TYR A 102 -4.89 -1.38 -4.63
N ALA A 103 -5.99 -1.60 -3.91
CA ALA A 103 -6.98 -2.63 -4.22
C ALA A 103 -7.65 -2.37 -5.58
N GLU A 104 -8.01 -1.12 -5.87
CA GLU A 104 -8.52 -0.71 -7.18
C GLU A 104 -7.54 -1.08 -8.31
N ARG A 105 -6.26 -0.70 -8.15
CA ARG A 105 -5.24 -0.96 -9.16
C ARG A 105 -5.00 -2.45 -9.35
N TYR A 106 -4.90 -3.21 -8.27
CA TYR A 106 -4.70 -4.66 -8.33
C TYR A 106 -5.85 -5.35 -9.07
N CYS A 107 -7.10 -5.02 -8.72
CA CYS A 107 -8.28 -5.61 -9.37
C CYS A 107 -8.39 -5.20 -10.85
N ALA A 108 -8.02 -3.97 -11.21
CA ALA A 108 -8.02 -3.52 -12.59
C ALA A 108 -7.06 -4.34 -13.48
N LEU A 109 -5.91 -4.74 -12.93
CA LEU A 109 -4.89 -5.53 -13.62
C LEU A 109 -5.09 -7.05 -13.49
N ASN A 110 -5.82 -7.52 -12.47
CA ASN A 110 -6.02 -8.93 -12.15
C ASN A 110 -7.52 -9.28 -11.97
N LYS A 111 -8.32 -9.00 -12.99
CA LYS A 111 -9.81 -9.05 -12.96
C LYS A 111 -10.43 -10.39 -12.55
N ALA A 112 -9.68 -11.49 -12.63
CA ALA A 112 -10.17 -12.82 -12.30
C ALA A 112 -9.95 -13.22 -10.82
N VAL A 113 -9.19 -12.44 -10.05
CA VAL A 113 -8.80 -12.80 -8.68
C VAL A 113 -9.87 -12.44 -7.65
N PHE A 114 -10.50 -11.28 -7.79
CA PHE A 114 -11.53 -10.79 -6.88
C PHE A 114 -12.79 -10.37 -7.63
N PRO A 115 -13.98 -10.55 -7.04
CA PRO A 115 -15.22 -10.09 -7.65
C PRO A 115 -15.40 -8.56 -7.59
N SER A 116 -14.74 -7.88 -6.66
CA SER A 116 -14.75 -6.41 -6.54
C SER A 116 -13.50 -5.88 -5.83
N ALA A 117 -13.24 -4.57 -5.97
CA ALA A 117 -12.18 -3.89 -5.25
C ALA A 117 -12.42 -3.88 -3.74
N ASP A 118 -13.67 -3.86 -3.27
CA ASP A 118 -14.01 -3.90 -1.84
C ASP A 118 -13.50 -5.18 -1.16
N VAL A 119 -13.62 -6.34 -1.82
CA VAL A 119 -13.10 -7.61 -1.30
C VAL A 119 -11.58 -7.58 -1.21
N ALA A 120 -10.92 -7.06 -2.24
CA ALA A 120 -9.46 -6.90 -2.26
C ALA A 120 -8.99 -5.91 -1.18
N PHE A 121 -9.71 -4.81 -0.97
CA PHE A 121 -9.44 -3.81 0.05
C PHE A 121 -9.50 -4.42 1.47
N VAL A 122 -10.58 -5.13 1.79
CA VAL A 122 -10.72 -5.81 3.09
C VAL A 122 -9.60 -6.83 3.30
N LEU A 123 -9.26 -7.61 2.26
CA LEU A 123 -8.16 -8.56 2.35
C LEU A 123 -6.79 -7.87 2.49
N ALA A 124 -6.56 -6.72 1.85
CA ALA A 124 -5.31 -5.95 2.00
C ALA A 124 -5.10 -5.57 3.47
N PHE A 125 -6.13 -5.06 4.14
CA PHE A 125 -6.09 -4.79 5.58
C PHE A 125 -5.81 -6.03 6.40
N SER A 126 -6.46 -7.14 6.07
CA SER A 126 -6.22 -8.43 6.71
C SER A 126 -4.77 -8.88 6.60
N VAL A 127 -4.13 -8.66 5.44
CA VAL A 127 -2.71 -8.95 5.22
C VAL A 127 -1.80 -8.03 6.05
N ILE A 128 -2.10 -6.74 6.16
CA ILE A 128 -1.33 -5.81 7.01
C ILE A 128 -1.46 -6.20 8.50
N MET A 129 -2.66 -6.57 8.94
CA MET A 129 -2.89 -7.09 10.30
C MET A 129 -2.14 -8.40 10.54
N LEU A 130 -2.16 -9.32 9.58
CA LEU A 130 -1.43 -10.58 9.66
C LEU A 130 0.09 -10.35 9.76
N GLN A 131 0.65 -9.48 8.91
CA GLN A 131 2.06 -9.10 8.96
C GLN A 131 2.41 -8.53 10.34
N THR A 132 1.60 -7.62 10.85
CA THR A 132 1.81 -6.97 12.14
C THR A 132 1.77 -8.00 13.27
N ASP A 133 0.84 -8.94 13.24
CA ASP A 133 0.75 -10.00 14.24
C ASP A 133 1.93 -10.98 14.17
N LEU A 134 2.24 -11.51 12.99
CA LEU A 134 3.25 -12.55 12.81
C LEU A 134 4.68 -12.08 13.11
N HIS A 135 4.98 -10.81 12.84
CA HIS A 135 6.34 -10.26 12.90
C HIS A 135 6.55 -9.26 14.04
N ASN A 136 5.54 -8.99 14.87
CA ASN A 136 5.71 -8.17 16.06
C ASN A 136 6.36 -8.99 17.20
N PRO A 137 7.57 -8.63 17.67
CA PRO A 137 8.27 -9.37 18.72
C PRO A 137 7.56 -9.34 20.08
N ALA A 138 6.61 -8.42 20.29
CA ALA A 138 5.81 -8.36 21.52
C ALA A 138 4.70 -9.43 21.57
N VAL A 139 4.33 -10.01 20.42
CA VAL A 139 3.33 -11.08 20.34
C VAL A 139 4.05 -12.43 20.52
N LYS A 140 3.69 -13.16 21.57
CA LYS A 140 4.26 -14.48 21.83
C LYS A 140 3.89 -15.46 20.71
N GLU A 141 4.80 -16.36 20.34
CA GLU A 141 4.61 -17.29 19.22
C GLU A 141 3.34 -18.13 19.34
N GLU A 142 2.99 -18.60 20.55
CA GLU A 142 1.77 -19.37 20.80
C GLU A 142 0.47 -18.56 20.68
N LYS A 143 0.57 -17.22 20.65
CA LYS A 143 -0.55 -16.30 20.50
C LYS A 143 -0.68 -15.73 19.09
N LYS A 144 0.32 -15.91 18.24
CA LYS A 144 0.29 -15.44 16.86
C LYS A 144 -0.83 -16.14 16.08
N MET A 145 -1.37 -15.43 15.12
CA MET A 145 -2.42 -15.88 14.23
C MET A 145 -1.97 -17.15 13.50
N THR A 146 -2.80 -18.19 13.57
CA THR A 146 -2.60 -19.42 12.80
C THR A 146 -3.25 -19.29 11.42
N LYS A 147 -2.92 -20.19 10.47
CA LYS A 147 -3.63 -20.27 9.19
C LYS A 147 -5.14 -20.38 9.35
N GLU A 148 -5.58 -21.24 10.28
CA GLU A 148 -7.00 -21.38 10.61
C GLU A 148 -7.60 -20.09 11.16
N GLY A 149 -6.85 -19.38 12.01
CA GLY A 149 -7.20 -18.07 12.51
C GLY A 149 -7.35 -17.05 11.38
N PHE A 150 -6.41 -17.01 10.44
CA PHE A 150 -6.45 -16.12 9.29
C PHE A 150 -7.64 -16.42 8.38
N ARG A 151 -7.93 -17.68 8.06
CA ARG A 151 -9.14 -18.07 7.32
C ARG A 151 -10.40 -17.63 8.04
N ARG A 152 -10.49 -17.86 9.36
CA ARG A 152 -11.64 -17.47 10.16
C ARG A 152 -11.85 -15.95 10.17
N ASN A 153 -10.78 -15.17 10.26
CA ASN A 153 -10.84 -13.71 10.24
C ASN A 153 -11.31 -13.15 8.89
N ASN A 154 -11.11 -13.91 7.81
CA ASN A 154 -11.53 -13.54 6.45
C ASN A 154 -12.81 -14.24 5.98
N ARG A 155 -13.60 -14.83 6.89
CA ARG A 155 -14.90 -15.42 6.51
C ARG A 155 -15.90 -14.34 6.12
N GLY A 156 -16.68 -14.61 5.08
CA GLY A 156 -17.75 -13.73 4.61
C GLY A 156 -17.30 -12.45 3.91
N ILE A 157 -15.98 -12.21 3.74
CA ILE A 157 -15.50 -10.96 3.14
C ILE A 157 -15.83 -10.85 1.65
N CYS A 158 -16.16 -11.97 1.00
CA CYS A 158 -16.53 -12.03 -0.40
C CYS A 158 -18.06 -11.89 -0.56
N ASN A 159 -18.62 -10.72 -0.21
CA ASN A 159 -20.06 -10.45 -0.26
C ASN A 159 -20.91 -11.47 0.53
N GLY A 160 -20.45 -11.87 1.72
CA GLY A 160 -21.07 -12.90 2.55
C GLY A 160 -20.60 -14.33 2.27
N ALA A 161 -19.83 -14.56 1.20
CA ALA A 161 -19.13 -15.81 0.93
C ALA A 161 -17.67 -15.77 1.41
N ASP A 162 -17.03 -16.94 1.41
CA ASP A 162 -15.62 -17.10 1.77
C ASP A 162 -14.73 -17.04 0.52
N LEU A 163 -13.51 -16.53 0.68
CA LEU A 163 -12.45 -16.73 -0.31
C LEU A 163 -11.92 -18.17 -0.26
N ASP A 164 -11.26 -18.59 -1.33
CA ASP A 164 -10.64 -19.91 -1.39
C ASP A 164 -9.63 -20.11 -0.25
N GLY A 165 -9.73 -21.26 0.42
CA GLY A 165 -8.91 -21.56 1.60
C GLY A 165 -7.43 -21.76 1.27
N ALA A 166 -7.11 -22.35 0.11
CA ALA A 166 -5.73 -22.55 -0.31
C ALA A 166 -5.09 -21.21 -0.68
N PHE A 167 -5.83 -20.33 -1.35
CA PHE A 167 -5.40 -18.96 -1.63
C PHE A 167 -5.01 -18.19 -0.35
N LEU A 168 -5.84 -18.26 0.69
CA LEU A 168 -5.54 -17.63 1.99
C LEU A 168 -4.34 -18.28 2.71
N ASP A 169 -4.20 -19.59 2.63
CA ASP A 169 -3.09 -20.33 3.23
C ASP A 169 -1.75 -19.98 2.55
N GLU A 170 -1.75 -19.79 1.24
CA GLU A 170 -0.57 -19.39 0.47
C GLU A 170 -0.12 -17.97 0.81
N ILE A 171 -1.07 -17.02 0.92
CA ILE A 171 -0.79 -15.67 1.41
C ILE A 171 -0.15 -15.76 2.80
N PHE A 172 -0.75 -16.55 3.70
CA PHE A 172 -0.23 -16.71 5.05
C PHE A 172 1.21 -17.22 5.05
N ASP A 173 1.51 -18.25 4.26
CA ASP A 173 2.85 -18.82 4.18
C ASP A 173 3.88 -17.81 3.67
N ARG A 174 3.55 -17.05 2.61
CA ARG A 174 4.45 -16.04 2.05
C ARG A 174 4.68 -14.89 3.02
N ILE A 175 3.64 -14.41 3.72
CA ILE A 175 3.77 -13.39 4.76
C ILE A 175 4.61 -13.92 5.92
N LYS A 176 4.38 -15.15 6.40
CA LYS A 176 5.15 -15.74 7.50
C LYS A 176 6.63 -15.91 7.12
N LEU A 177 6.91 -16.35 5.89
CA LEU A 177 8.26 -16.59 5.40
C LEU A 177 9.06 -15.30 5.24
N ALA A 178 8.44 -14.26 4.70
CA ALA A 178 9.10 -12.98 4.42
C ALA A 178 8.26 -11.82 4.96
N PRO A 179 8.74 -11.00 5.91
CA PRO A 179 8.00 -9.85 6.39
C PRO A 179 7.83 -8.77 5.30
N ILE A 180 6.68 -8.09 5.29
CA ILE A 180 6.51 -6.82 4.58
C ILE A 180 7.23 -5.72 5.38
N THR A 181 8.04 -4.91 4.71
CA THR A 181 8.75 -3.78 5.33
C THR A 181 7.77 -2.63 5.60
N LEU A 182 7.15 -2.63 6.79
CA LEU A 182 6.16 -1.62 7.20
C LEU A 182 6.74 -0.43 7.99
N ALA A 183 7.92 -0.55 8.58
CA ALA A 183 8.51 0.44 9.50
C ALA A 183 9.92 0.92 9.06
N GLU A 184 10.42 1.96 9.72
CA GLU A 184 11.73 2.60 9.50
C GLU A 184 12.89 1.59 9.64
N ASP A 185 13.98 1.84 8.91
CA ASP A 185 15.23 1.08 9.06
C ASP A 185 15.97 1.50 10.34
#